data_AF-A0A2L2YU64-F1
#
_entry.id   AF-A0A2L2YU64-F1
#
_cell.length_a   1.000
_cell.length_b   1.000
_cell.length_c   1.000
_cell.angle_alpha   90.00
_cell.angle_beta   90.00
_cell.angle_gamma   90.00
#
_symmetry.space_group_name_H-M   'P 1'
#
loop_
_entity.id
_entity.type
_entity.pdbx_description
1 polymer ?
#
loop_
_entity_poly.entity_id
_entity_poly.type
_entity_poly.pdbx_seq_one_letter_code
_entity_poly.pdbx_strand_id
1 'polypeptide(L)' 'MEHYIEAPTQSDFAFRDELHRLVKAFIHSAGYHSPIPGWETYPNNIALIERDNVTIIPSYHQDKCDFWKDKGFEDYAWVS' A
#
# COMPACT_ATOMS: atom_id res chain seq x y z
N MET A 1 -22.44 -1.75 13.07
CA MET A 1 -21.34 -2.67 13.35
C MET A 1 -20.36 -1.87 14.20
N GLU A 2 -20.45 -2.02 15.52
CA GLU A 2 -19.58 -1.27 16.44
C GLU A 2 -18.24 -2.00 16.54
N HIS A 3 -17.21 -1.40 15.97
CA HIS A 3 -15.84 -1.84 16.15
C HIS A 3 -15.41 -1.51 17.58
N TYR A 4 -15.73 -2.39 18.52
CA TYR A 4 -15.40 -2.22 19.94
C TYR A 4 -13.95 -2.62 20.18
N ILE A 5 -13.10 -1.64 20.44
CA ILE A 5 -11.81 -1.85 21.11
C ILE A 5 -12.11 -1.73 22.61
N GLU A 6 -11.84 -2.77 23.39
CA GLU A 6 -12.05 -2.72 24.84
C GLU A 6 -11.01 -1.80 25.47
N ALA A 7 -11.47 -0.70 26.07
CA ALA A 7 -10.65 0.33 26.72
C ALA A 7 -9.51 0.90 25.82
N PRO A 8 -9.85 1.66 24.76
CA PRO A 8 -8.86 2.22 23.84
C PRO A 8 -7.91 3.17 24.59
N THR A 9 -6.62 3.00 24.32
CA THR A 9 -5.56 3.86 24.82
C THR A 9 -5.52 5.17 24.04
N GLN A 10 -4.78 6.17 24.55
CA GLN A 10 -4.54 7.41 23.81
C GLN A 10 -3.83 7.15 22.47
N SER A 11 -2.96 6.14 22.40
CA SER A 11 -2.29 5.71 21.18
C SER A 11 -3.27 5.15 20.15
N ASP A 12 -4.29 4.41 20.58
CA ASP A 12 -5.32 3.88 19.68
C ASP A 12 -6.13 5.00 19.03
N PHE A 13 -6.47 6.03 19.81
CA PHE A 13 -7.14 7.22 19.28
C PHE A 13 -6.26 7.99 18.29
N ALA A 14 -4.98 8.20 18.63
CA ALA A 14 -4.05 8.87 17.74
C ALA A 14 -3.88 8.10 16.42
N PHE A 15 -3.76 6.78 16.49
CA PHE A 15 -3.67 5.90 15.32
C PHE A 15 -4.93 5.99 14.45
N ARG A 16 -6.12 5.89 15.06
CA ARG A 16 -7.40 6.03 14.35
C ARG A 16 -7.51 7.36 13.62
N ASP A 17 -7.17 8.46 14.31
CA ASP A 17 -7.32 9.80 13.76
C ASP A 17 -6.34 10.03 12.60
N GLU A 18 -5.11 9.53 12.72
CA GLU A 18 -4.13 9.56 11.65
C GLU A 18 -4.56 8.71 10.46
N LEU A 19 -5.04 7.48 10.69
CA LEU A 19 -5.55 6.62 9.62
C LEU A 19 -6.72 7.29 8.87
N HIS A 20 -7.67 7.88 9.60
CA HIS A 20 -8.77 8.63 8.98
C HIS A 20 -8.28 9.83 8.17
N ARG A 21 -7.29 10.57 8.67
CA ARG A 21 -6.68 11.70 7.96
C ARG A 21 -6.04 11.25 6.66
N LEU A 22 -5.24 10.17 6.70
CA LEU A 22 -4.56 9.60 5.55
C LEU A 22 -5.55 9.09 4.50
N VAL A 23 -6.56 8.33 4.90
CA VAL A 23 -7.59 7.80 3.98
C VAL A 23 -8.38 8.94 3.33
N LYS A 24 -8.82 9.95 4.09
CA LYS A 24 -9.53 11.12 3.52
C LYS A 24 -8.67 11.88 2.52
N ALA A 25 -7.41 12.12 2.85
CA ALA A 25 -6.51 12.84 1.97
C ALA A 25 -6.22 12.06 0.67
N PHE A 26 -6.09 10.73 0.75
CA PHE A 26 -5.98 9.87 -0.42
C PHE A 26 -7.23 9.91 -1.32
N ILE A 27 -8.43 9.87 -0.72
CA ILE A 27 -9.69 9.98 -1.48
C ILE A 27 -9.78 11.34 -2.18
N HIS A 28 -9.45 12.43 -1.47
CA HIS A 28 -9.46 13.78 -2.05
C HIS A 28 -8.43 13.99 -3.16
N SER A 29 -7.33 13.22 -3.18
CA SER A 29 -6.35 13.24 -4.27
C SER A 29 -6.77 12.39 -5.47
N ALA A 30 -7.97 11.80 -5.44
CA ALA A 30 -8.45 10.81 -6.40
C ALA A 30 -7.51 9.60 -6.58
N GLY A 31 -6.73 9.28 -5.54
CA GLY A 31 -5.77 8.18 -5.54
C GLY A 31 -4.47 8.45 -6.31
N TYR A 32 -4.27 9.66 -6.84
CA TYR A 32 -3.05 9.99 -7.61
C TYR A 32 -1.87 10.38 -6.71
N HIS A 33 -2.14 10.90 -5.52
CA HIS A 33 -1.11 11.39 -4.59
C HIS A 33 -1.33 10.82 -3.20
N SER A 34 -0.28 10.21 -2.65
CA SER A 34 -0.30 9.80 -1.26
C SER A 34 -0.04 11.00 -0.34
N PRO A 35 -0.80 11.15 0.75
CA PRO A 35 -0.53 12.16 1.77
C PRO A 35 0.68 11.82 2.66
N ILE A 36 1.30 10.65 2.46
CA ILE A 36 2.48 10.19 3.19
C ILE A 36 3.74 10.64 2.44
N PRO A 37 4.63 11.43 3.04
CA PRO A 37 5.89 11.83 2.40
C PRO A 37 6.72 10.60 1.99
N GLY A 38 7.21 10.58 0.75
CA GLY A 38 8.02 9.49 0.20
C GLY A 38 7.21 8.28 -0.29
N TRP A 39 5.88 8.29 -0.15
CA TRP A 39 5.03 7.26 -0.73
C TRP A 39 4.80 7.56 -2.21
N GLU A 40 5.57 6.89 -3.05
CA GLU A 40 5.44 6.99 -4.50
C GLU A 40 4.19 6.27 -5.01
N THR A 41 3.63 6.76 -6.11
CA THR A 41 2.43 6.16 -6.75
C THR A 41 2.70 4.72 -7.21
N TYR A 42 3.95 4.45 -7.61
CA TYR A 42 4.43 3.12 -7.96
C TYR A 42 5.73 2.85 -7.21
N PRO A 43 5.99 1.61 -6.81
CA PRO A 43 7.22 1.28 -6.12
C PRO A 43 8.42 1.40 -7.07
N ASN A 44 9.56 1.86 -6.56
CA ASN A 44 10.81 1.81 -7.31
C ASN A 44 11.22 0.36 -7.64
N ASN A 45 10.93 -0.58 -6.73
CA ASN A 45 11.23 -2.00 -6.92
C ASN A 45 10.10 -2.87 -6.40
N ILE A 46 9.88 -4.03 -7.01
CA ILE A 46 9.02 -5.08 -6.42
C ILE A 46 9.81 -6.35 -6.23
N ALA A 47 9.52 -7.07 -5.15
CA ALA A 47 9.99 -8.42 -4.95
C ALA A 47 8.95 -9.40 -5.52
N LEU A 48 9.31 -10.08 -6.60
CA LEU A 48 8.57 -11.21 -7.13
C LEU A 48 9.01 -12.47 -6.38
N ILE A 49 8.06 -13.11 -5.70
CA ILE A 49 8.30 -14.34 -4.95
C ILE A 49 7.72 -15.49 -5.77
N GLU A 50 8.59 -16.31 -6.35
CA GLU A 50 8.19 -17.50 -7.09
C GLU A 50 8.71 -18.74 -6.38
N ARG A 51 7.81 -19.45 -5.68
CA ARG A 51 8.14 -20.62 -4.84
C ARG A 51 9.23 -20.26 -3.81
N ASP A 52 10.48 -20.64 -4.08
CA ASP A 52 11.62 -20.45 -3.19
C ASP A 52 12.57 -19.32 -3.65
N ASN A 53 12.25 -18.64 -4.75
CA ASN A 53 13.10 -17.60 -5.34
C ASN A 53 12.49 -16.21 -5.17
N VAL A 54 13.35 -15.24 -4.85
CA VAL A 54 13.00 -13.82 -4.80
C VAL A 54 13.75 -13.07 -5.89
N THR A 55 13.01 -12.45 -6.81
CA THR A 55 13.55 -11.61 -7.88
C THR A 55 13.15 -10.17 -7.67
N ILE A 56 14.12 -9.26 -7.67
CA ILE A 56 13.85 -7.82 -7.57
C ILE A 56 13.68 -7.25 -8.98
N ILE A 57 12.52 -6.64 -9.23
CA ILE A 57 12.20 -6.00 -10.52
C ILE A 57 12.24 -4.47 -10.31
N PRO A 58 13.19 -3.75 -10.92
CA PRO A 58 13.31 -2.31 -10.77
C PRO A 58 12.39 -1.53 -11.71
N SER A 59 12.17 -0.25 -11.37
CA SER A 59 11.43 0.74 -12.18
C SER A 59 10.04 0.26 -12.56
N TYR A 60 9.27 -0.13 -11.55
CA TYR A 60 7.94 -0.69 -11.76
C TYR A 60 6.96 0.39 -12.25
N HIS A 61 6.61 0.32 -13.54
CA HIS A 61 5.72 1.29 -14.19
C HIS A 61 4.27 0.80 -14.23
N GLN A 62 3.33 1.72 -14.47
CA GLN A 62 1.90 1.43 -14.63
C GLN A 62 1.61 0.29 -15.63
N ASP A 63 2.31 0.26 -16.77
CA ASP A 63 2.18 -0.77 -17.81
C ASP A 63 2.55 -2.17 -17.29
N LYS A 64 3.38 -2.23 -16.23
CA LYS A 64 3.71 -3.49 -15.58
C LYS A 64 2.55 -3.95 -14.71
N CYS A 65 1.77 -3.08 -14.06
CA CYS A 65 0.58 -3.48 -13.29
C CYS A 65 -0.41 -4.32 -14.11
N ASP A 66 -0.68 -3.91 -15.36
CA ASP A 66 -1.58 -4.65 -16.25
C ASP A 66 -1.05 -6.06 -16.54
N PHE A 67 0.26 -6.22 -16.69
CA PHE A 67 0.89 -7.52 -16.82
C PHE A 67 0.65 -8.42 -15.59
N TRP A 68 0.60 -7.91 -14.35
CA TRP A 68 0.30 -8.73 -13.16
C TRP A 68 -1.14 -9.18 -13.13
N LYS A 69 -2.05 -8.25 -13.38
CA LYS A 69 -3.47 -8.53 -13.49
C LYS A 69 -3.75 -9.60 -14.55
N ASP A 70 -3.05 -9.54 -15.68
CA ASP A 70 -3.19 -10.48 -16.79
C ASP A 70 -2.53 -11.85 -16.53
N LYS A 71 -1.58 -11.93 -15.59
CA LYS A 71 -0.82 -13.16 -15.29
C LYS A 71 -1.23 -13.87 -14.01
N GLY A 72 -2.13 -13.30 -13.21
CA GLY A 72 -2.68 -13.95 -12.02
C GLY A 72 -1.63 -14.18 -10.91
N PHE A 73 -0.61 -13.33 -10.85
CA PHE A 73 0.38 -13.37 -9.78
C PHE A 73 -0.20 -12.69 -8.52
N GLU A 74 -0.40 -13.45 -7.44
CA GLU A 74 -0.97 -12.96 -6.18
C GLU A 74 0.08 -12.77 -5.05
N ASP A 75 1.30 -13.32 -5.20
CA ASP A 75 2.34 -13.30 -4.17
C ASP A 75 3.42 -12.24 -4.45
N TYR A 76 3.18 -10.98 -4.05
CA TYR A 76 4.17 -9.91 -4.14
C TYR A 76 4.26 -9.08 -2.86
N ALA A 77 5.48 -8.61 -2.58
CA ALA A 77 5.76 -7.66 -1.52
C ALA A 77 6.25 -6.33 -2.12
N TRP A 78 5.64 -5.23 -1.67
CA TRP A 78 6.11 -3.88 -1.97
C TRP A 78 7.49 -3.67 -1.35
N VAL A 79 8.46 -3.23 -2.13
CA VAL A 79 9.81 -2.89 -1.65
C VAL A 79 10.10 -1.43 -2.00
N SER A 80 10.07 -0.55 -1.00
CA SER A 80 10.45 0.86 -1.12
C SER A 80 11.97 1.03 -1.06
#